data_AF-A0A1A8ZAD5-F1
#
_entry.id   AF-A0A1A8ZAD5-F1
#
_cell.length_a   1.000
_cell.length_b   1.000
_cell.length_c   1.000
_cell.angle_alpha   90.00
_cell.angle_beta   90.00
_cell.angle_gamma   90.00
#
_symmetry.space_group_name_H-M   'P 1'
#
loop_
_entity.id
_entity.type
_entity.pdbx_description
1 polymer ?
#
loop_
_entity_poly.entity_id
_entity_poly.type
_entity_poly.pdbx_seq_one_letter_code
_entity_poly.pdbx_strand_id
1 'polypeptide(L)'
;MYFVCRWREGSPFGKRVVTLPDVSVLDWFRRGWAHDDPEAWIDSELCGNVYGLESIFEEVRERNLPPPGSVNELRQLLTEHLWVEGDDEGDFIRLGEHALRVRTDDDEVDLAYYFVDDEAAAASPDRLTFLLHDTWPLPADAGEPESVFSHSVPVRTVRLAPPGPDCVFSVRLCWQSPDTYRNLDLIGAVQFPGVSLPDLATHLSAEGPSSHRWPHDVRLLRALVAPGENDVGRALERYVELPGYAPSPASLDRMPTQEAVHREMMQLLRAQRPTESLIRLDAHIAQAARYIDGFFGFDQWFLFDNRWAAAHPGLARSLLRYAAHWDPYET
;
A
#
# COMPACT_ATOMS: atom_id res chain seq x y z
N MET A 1 -14.01 -15.75 4.46
CA MET A 1 -13.79 -14.85 3.30
C MET A 1 -13.47 -13.44 3.78
N TYR A 2 -12.76 -12.65 2.97
CA TYR A 2 -12.37 -11.26 3.24
C TYR A 2 -12.87 -10.32 2.16
N PHE A 3 -13.30 -9.13 2.58
CA PHE A 3 -13.42 -7.95 1.72
C PHE A 3 -12.30 -6.97 2.07
N VAL A 4 -11.70 -6.36 1.05
CA VAL A 4 -10.74 -5.26 1.23
C VAL A 4 -11.11 -4.11 0.33
N CYS A 5 -11.22 -2.91 0.89
CA CYS A 5 -11.29 -1.66 0.13
C CYS A 5 -9.97 -0.91 0.29
N ARG A 6 -9.25 -0.69 -0.81
CA ARG A 6 -8.06 0.16 -0.88
C ARG A 6 -8.52 1.54 -1.36
N TRP A 7 -8.92 2.34 -0.37
CA TRP A 7 -9.51 3.68 -0.51
C TRP A 7 -8.89 4.60 0.56
N ARG A 8 -9.25 5.90 0.52
CA ARG A 8 -9.09 6.96 1.54
C ARG A 8 -9.66 6.59 2.93
N GLU A 9 -9.20 5.49 3.48
CA GLU A 9 -9.72 4.93 4.71
C GLU A 9 -9.10 5.63 5.91
N GLY A 10 -9.88 5.76 6.99
CA GLY A 10 -9.37 6.22 8.29
C GLY A 10 -8.35 5.28 8.94
N SER A 11 -7.99 4.20 8.24
CA SER A 11 -6.99 3.22 8.65
C SER A 11 -5.57 3.71 8.36
N PRO A 12 -4.61 3.56 9.29
CA PRO A 12 -3.19 3.86 9.06
C PRO A 12 -2.57 3.13 7.86
N PHE A 13 -3.16 2.01 7.41
CA PHE A 13 -2.72 1.27 6.23
C PHE A 13 -3.35 1.71 4.91
N GLY A 14 -4.24 2.73 4.93
CA GLY A 14 -4.91 3.21 3.72
C GLY A 14 -5.80 2.13 3.07
N LYS A 15 -6.36 1.24 3.90
CA LYS A 15 -7.30 0.20 3.48
C LYS A 15 -8.21 -0.23 4.63
N ARG A 16 -9.40 -0.69 4.26
CA ARG A 16 -10.41 -1.29 5.14
C ARG A 16 -10.48 -2.77 4.84
N VAL A 17 -10.39 -3.59 5.86
CA VAL A 17 -10.48 -5.06 5.75
C VAL A 17 -11.67 -5.51 6.59
N VAL A 18 -12.52 -6.34 6.00
CA VAL A 18 -13.71 -6.89 6.66
C VAL A 18 -13.71 -8.39 6.48
N THR A 19 -13.92 -9.14 7.56
CA THR A 19 -14.15 -10.59 7.48
C THR A 19 -15.63 -10.84 7.23
N LEU A 20 -15.93 -11.63 6.21
CA LEU A 20 -17.27 -11.95 5.76
C LEU A 20 -17.60 -13.43 6.04
N PRO A 21 -18.87 -13.74 6.36
CA PRO A 21 -19.28 -15.08 6.79
C PRO A 21 -19.36 -16.09 5.64
N ASP A 22 -19.41 -15.62 4.39
CA ASP A 22 -19.61 -16.47 3.21
C ASP A 22 -18.34 -17.29 2.89
N VAL A 23 -18.56 -18.45 2.27
CA VAL A 23 -17.49 -19.38 1.90
C VAL A 23 -16.82 -18.98 0.59
N SER A 24 -17.57 -18.37 -0.34
CA SER A 24 -17.09 -17.98 -1.66
C SER A 24 -17.61 -16.61 -2.09
N VAL A 25 -16.93 -16.01 -3.08
CA VAL A 25 -17.36 -14.75 -3.71
C VAL A 25 -18.77 -14.90 -4.30
N LEU A 26 -19.06 -16.04 -4.93
CA LEU A 26 -20.37 -16.32 -5.52
C LEU A 26 -21.48 -16.32 -4.47
N ASP A 27 -21.23 -16.92 -3.31
CA ASP A 27 -22.23 -17.00 -2.24
C ASP A 27 -22.53 -15.61 -1.65
N TRP A 28 -21.51 -14.75 -1.51
CA TRP A 28 -21.72 -13.37 -1.05
C TRP A 28 -22.60 -12.56 -2.02
N PHE A 29 -22.33 -12.62 -3.33
CA PHE A 29 -23.17 -11.93 -4.30
C PHE A 29 -24.60 -12.50 -4.30
N ARG A 30 -24.78 -13.82 -4.24
CA ARG A 30 -26.13 -14.44 -4.15
C ARG A 30 -26.91 -13.98 -2.93
N ARG A 31 -26.23 -13.78 -1.79
CA ARG A 31 -26.86 -13.25 -0.58
C ARG A 31 -27.31 -11.81 -0.80
N GLY A 32 -26.47 -10.99 -1.42
CA GLY A 32 -26.83 -9.61 -1.79
C GLY A 32 -28.02 -9.48 -2.73
N TRP A 33 -28.19 -10.43 -3.65
CA TRP A 33 -29.33 -10.49 -4.58
C TRP A 33 -30.69 -10.53 -3.88
N ALA A 34 -30.74 -10.98 -2.62
CA ALA A 34 -31.99 -11.12 -1.87
C ALA A 34 -32.36 -9.86 -1.06
N HIS A 35 -31.54 -8.81 -1.07
CA HIS A 35 -31.77 -7.60 -0.27
C HIS A 35 -32.57 -6.53 -1.03
N ASP A 36 -33.60 -5.98 -0.37
CA ASP A 36 -34.47 -4.93 -0.91
C ASP A 36 -33.82 -3.53 -0.92
N ASP A 37 -32.72 -3.35 -0.20
CA ASP A 37 -31.94 -2.11 -0.11
C ASP A 37 -30.44 -2.45 -0.20
N PRO A 38 -29.90 -2.60 -1.42
CA PRO A 38 -28.52 -3.00 -1.60
C PRO A 38 -27.51 -1.99 -1.06
N GLU A 39 -27.77 -0.69 -1.18
CA GLU A 39 -26.87 0.37 -0.71
C GLU A 39 -26.70 0.29 0.82
N ALA A 40 -27.81 0.27 1.57
CA ALA A 40 -27.75 0.16 3.02
C ALA A 40 -27.17 -1.19 3.48
N TRP A 41 -27.42 -2.28 2.74
CA TRP A 41 -26.84 -3.58 3.03
C TRP A 41 -25.32 -3.57 2.83
N ILE A 42 -24.82 -3.06 1.71
CA ILE A 42 -23.39 -2.96 1.41
C ILE A 42 -22.68 -2.09 2.46
N ASP A 43 -23.23 -0.91 2.76
CA ASP A 43 -22.64 0.00 3.75
C ASP A 43 -22.51 -0.68 5.13
N SER A 44 -23.55 -1.40 5.55
CA SER A 44 -23.55 -2.14 6.81
C SER A 44 -22.58 -3.33 6.80
N GLU A 45 -22.63 -4.14 5.75
CA GLU A 45 -21.86 -5.40 5.63
C GLU A 45 -20.37 -5.13 5.45
N LEU A 46 -20.02 -4.12 4.66
CA LEU A 46 -18.64 -3.78 4.29
C LEU A 46 -18.06 -2.62 5.11
N CYS A 47 -18.79 -2.18 6.14
CA CYS A 47 -18.40 -1.10 7.05
C CYS A 47 -18.10 0.22 6.32
N GLY A 48 -18.92 0.56 5.34
CA GLY A 48 -18.83 1.77 4.53
C GLY A 48 -19.20 1.53 3.07
N ASN A 49 -19.53 2.62 2.37
CA ASN A 49 -19.73 2.64 0.92
C ASN A 49 -18.50 2.07 0.17
N VAL A 50 -18.76 1.42 -0.97
CA VAL A 50 -17.77 0.92 -1.93
C VAL A 50 -18.17 1.39 -3.31
N TYR A 51 -17.45 2.37 -3.84
CA TYR A 51 -17.81 3.06 -5.08
C TYR A 51 -18.09 2.12 -6.24
N GLY A 52 -19.29 2.27 -6.82
CA GLY A 52 -19.76 1.53 -7.97
C GLY A 52 -20.22 0.11 -7.68
N LEU A 53 -19.97 -0.46 -6.48
CA LEU A 53 -20.34 -1.84 -6.18
C LEU A 53 -21.86 -2.05 -6.14
N GLU A 54 -22.61 -1.03 -5.76
CA GLU A 54 -24.07 -1.06 -5.68
C GLU A 54 -24.75 -1.22 -7.05
N SER A 55 -24.11 -0.74 -8.13
CA SER A 55 -24.68 -0.67 -9.48
C SER A 55 -25.17 -2.02 -10.02
N ILE A 56 -24.45 -3.12 -9.73
CA ILE A 56 -24.90 -4.46 -10.14
C ILE A 56 -26.20 -4.85 -9.45
N PHE A 57 -26.39 -4.49 -8.18
CA PHE A 57 -27.60 -4.82 -7.44
C PHE A 57 -28.76 -3.90 -7.82
N GLU A 58 -28.50 -2.66 -8.21
CA GLU A 58 -29.50 -1.77 -8.82
C GLU A 58 -30.03 -2.38 -10.12
N GLU A 59 -29.15 -2.79 -11.03
CA GLU A 59 -29.51 -3.40 -12.31
C GLU A 59 -30.28 -4.73 -12.13
N VAL A 60 -29.92 -5.52 -11.12
CA VAL A 60 -30.67 -6.73 -10.72
C VAL A 60 -32.13 -6.41 -10.43
N ARG A 61 -32.38 -5.29 -9.74
CA ARG A 61 -33.75 -4.89 -9.38
C ARG A 61 -34.49 -4.28 -10.56
N GLU A 62 -33.84 -3.39 -11.30
CA GLU A 62 -34.45 -2.72 -12.45
C GLU A 62 -34.86 -3.71 -13.55
N ARG A 63 -34.04 -4.74 -13.77
CA ARG A 63 -34.26 -5.74 -14.83
C ARG A 63 -34.79 -7.08 -14.33
N ASN A 64 -34.98 -7.22 -13.02
CA ASN A 64 -35.41 -8.46 -12.37
C ASN A 64 -34.52 -9.67 -12.77
N LEU A 65 -33.20 -9.50 -12.66
CA LEU A 65 -32.21 -10.51 -13.06
C LEU A 65 -32.18 -11.66 -12.03
N PRO A 66 -32.09 -12.92 -12.49
CA PRO A 66 -31.95 -14.05 -11.57
C PRO A 66 -30.58 -14.02 -10.86
N PRO A 67 -30.47 -14.58 -9.64
CA PRO A 67 -29.17 -14.75 -8.99
C PRO A 67 -28.29 -15.71 -9.81
N PRO A 68 -26.97 -15.46 -9.89
CA PRO A 68 -26.06 -16.30 -10.68
C PRO A 68 -26.03 -17.74 -10.18
N GLY A 69 -26.16 -18.71 -11.07
CA GLY A 69 -26.03 -20.15 -10.83
C GLY A 69 -24.58 -20.63 -10.77
N SER A 70 -23.64 -19.87 -11.30
CA SER A 70 -22.22 -20.23 -11.38
C SER A 70 -21.30 -19.01 -11.35
N VAL A 71 -20.00 -19.22 -11.12
CA VAL A 71 -18.96 -18.16 -11.20
C VAL A 71 -18.91 -17.56 -12.61
N ASN A 72 -19.17 -18.36 -13.66
CA ASN A 72 -19.20 -17.86 -15.03
C ASN A 72 -20.39 -16.93 -15.29
N GLU A 73 -21.56 -17.26 -14.74
CA GLU A 73 -22.74 -16.38 -14.80
C GLU A 73 -22.50 -15.10 -13.99
N LEU A 74 -21.91 -15.20 -12.79
CA LEU A 74 -21.52 -14.02 -12.02
C LEU A 74 -20.54 -13.13 -12.80
N ARG A 75 -19.56 -13.72 -13.50
CA ARG A 75 -18.62 -12.95 -14.34
C ARG A 75 -19.36 -12.16 -15.42
N GLN A 76 -20.30 -12.80 -16.11
CA GLN A 76 -21.10 -12.14 -17.16
C GLN A 76 -21.89 -10.97 -16.57
N LEU A 77 -22.58 -11.19 -15.45
CA LEU A 77 -23.36 -10.14 -14.78
C LEU A 77 -22.49 -8.98 -14.31
N LEU A 78 -21.31 -9.24 -13.74
CA LEU A 78 -20.37 -8.19 -13.34
C LEU A 78 -19.90 -7.39 -14.56
N THR A 79 -19.47 -8.05 -15.63
CA THR A 79 -19.02 -7.35 -16.84
C THR A 79 -20.14 -6.52 -17.49
N GLU A 80 -21.39 -6.96 -17.41
CA GLU A 80 -22.53 -6.27 -18.05
C GLU A 80 -23.13 -5.16 -17.18
N HIS A 81 -23.05 -5.27 -15.85
CA HIS A 81 -23.86 -4.45 -14.93
C HIS A 81 -23.08 -3.80 -13.79
N LEU A 82 -21.85 -4.24 -13.50
CA LEU A 82 -21.02 -3.53 -12.54
C LEU A 82 -20.43 -2.30 -13.22
N TRP A 83 -20.86 -1.14 -12.77
CA TRP A 83 -20.28 0.12 -13.17
C TRP A 83 -18.90 0.29 -12.56
N VAL A 84 -17.92 0.49 -13.44
CA VAL A 84 -16.53 0.73 -13.09
C VAL A 84 -16.04 1.91 -13.90
N GLU A 85 -15.65 2.98 -13.22
CA GLU A 85 -15.16 4.18 -13.87
C GLU A 85 -13.73 3.98 -14.38
N GLY A 86 -13.50 4.42 -15.62
CA GLY A 86 -12.21 4.28 -16.31
C GLY A 86 -11.95 2.91 -16.94
N ASP A 87 -12.89 1.96 -16.89
CA ASP A 87 -12.74 0.63 -17.50
C ASP A 87 -13.14 0.60 -18.99
N ASP A 88 -12.51 1.46 -19.80
CA ASP A 88 -12.79 1.54 -21.24
C ASP A 88 -12.42 0.24 -21.98
N GLU A 89 -11.49 -0.55 -21.43
CA GLU A 89 -10.93 -1.76 -22.04
C GLU A 89 -11.49 -3.08 -21.46
N GLY A 90 -12.29 -3.02 -20.37
CA GLY A 90 -12.92 -4.19 -19.74
C GLY A 90 -11.98 -5.06 -18.90
N ASP A 91 -10.84 -4.51 -18.47
CA ASP A 91 -9.74 -5.22 -17.79
C ASP A 91 -9.69 -4.94 -16.27
N PHE A 92 -10.57 -4.07 -15.76
CA PHE A 92 -10.58 -3.69 -14.35
C PHE A 92 -11.40 -4.64 -13.47
N ILE A 93 -12.29 -5.44 -14.05
CA ILE A 93 -13.06 -6.48 -13.33
C ILE A 93 -12.41 -7.85 -13.55
N ARG A 94 -11.75 -8.40 -12.51
CA ARG A 94 -11.05 -9.68 -12.59
C ARG A 94 -11.63 -10.71 -11.62
N LEU A 95 -12.58 -11.54 -12.10
CA LEU A 95 -13.17 -12.64 -11.34
C LEU A 95 -12.53 -14.00 -11.65
N GLY A 96 -11.81 -14.54 -10.66
CA GLY A 96 -11.39 -15.94 -10.59
C GLY A 96 -12.35 -16.79 -9.76
N GLU A 97 -11.98 -18.06 -9.51
CA GLU A 97 -12.77 -18.96 -8.64
C GLU A 97 -12.79 -18.48 -7.18
N HIS A 98 -11.65 -18.03 -6.68
CA HIS A 98 -11.45 -17.70 -5.26
C HIS A 98 -11.33 -16.20 -4.95
N ALA A 99 -11.34 -15.34 -5.98
CA ALA A 99 -11.17 -13.91 -5.79
C ALA A 99 -11.83 -13.06 -6.88
N LEU A 100 -12.50 -11.99 -6.46
CA LEU A 100 -12.86 -10.85 -7.29
C LEU A 100 -11.90 -9.70 -6.97
N ARG A 101 -11.36 -9.07 -8.00
CA ARG A 101 -10.54 -7.86 -7.89
C ARG A 101 -11.13 -6.83 -8.83
N VAL A 102 -11.43 -5.65 -8.32
CA VAL A 102 -11.97 -4.54 -9.11
C VAL A 102 -11.07 -3.33 -8.89
N ARG A 103 -10.68 -2.69 -9.99
CA ARG A 103 -10.12 -1.33 -9.99
C ARG A 103 -11.18 -0.36 -10.46
N THR A 104 -11.24 0.85 -9.94
CA THR A 104 -12.09 1.93 -10.45
C THR A 104 -11.37 3.26 -10.25
N ASP A 105 -11.79 4.32 -10.93
CA ASP A 105 -11.30 5.68 -10.70
C ASP A 105 -12.43 6.53 -10.10
N ASP A 106 -12.08 7.37 -9.15
CA ASP A 106 -12.86 8.47 -8.59
C ASP A 106 -13.43 9.53 -9.51
N ASP A 107 -12.63 9.82 -10.55
CA ASP A 107 -12.26 11.17 -11.03
C ASP A 107 -11.13 11.86 -10.25
N GLU A 108 -10.92 11.50 -8.98
CA GLU A 108 -9.94 12.12 -8.08
C GLU A 108 -8.78 11.19 -7.67
N VAL A 109 -9.02 9.90 -7.41
CA VAL A 109 -7.98 8.91 -7.09
C VAL A 109 -8.24 7.54 -7.71
N ASP A 110 -7.20 6.71 -7.88
CA ASP A 110 -7.42 5.31 -8.25
C ASP A 110 -7.89 4.51 -7.01
N LEU A 111 -8.82 3.58 -7.21
CA LEU A 111 -9.37 2.75 -6.15
C LEU A 111 -9.40 1.29 -6.54
N ALA A 112 -9.32 0.43 -5.54
CA ALA A 112 -9.52 -0.98 -5.78
C ALA A 112 -10.17 -1.66 -4.59
N TYR A 113 -11.02 -2.62 -4.88
CA TYR A 113 -11.61 -3.49 -3.88
C TYR A 113 -11.53 -4.96 -4.27
N TYR A 114 -11.54 -5.79 -3.26
CA TYR A 114 -11.21 -7.21 -3.36
C TYR A 114 -12.18 -8.03 -2.54
N PHE A 115 -12.66 -9.12 -3.11
CA PHE A 115 -13.23 -10.23 -2.36
C PHE A 115 -12.29 -11.41 -2.51
N VAL A 116 -11.88 -12.01 -1.40
CA VAL A 116 -10.90 -13.10 -1.38
C VAL A 116 -11.36 -14.15 -0.38
N ASP A 117 -11.59 -15.38 -0.83
CA ASP A 117 -11.94 -16.46 0.08
C ASP A 117 -10.75 -16.97 0.91
N ASP A 118 -11.05 -17.83 1.88
CA ASP A 118 -10.05 -18.33 2.82
C ASP A 118 -9.05 -19.28 2.14
N GLU A 119 -9.43 -19.93 1.03
CA GLU A 119 -8.56 -20.80 0.25
C GLU A 119 -7.50 -20.00 -0.49
N ALA A 120 -7.89 -18.91 -1.18
CA ALA A 120 -6.95 -17.99 -1.81
C ALA A 120 -6.01 -17.35 -0.78
N ALA A 121 -6.55 -16.89 0.35
CA ALA A 121 -5.77 -16.29 1.43
C ALA A 121 -4.69 -17.25 1.96
N ALA A 122 -5.03 -18.52 2.16
CA ALA A 122 -4.09 -19.55 2.62
C ALA A 122 -3.09 -19.97 1.53
N ALA A 123 -3.51 -20.02 0.26
CA ALA A 123 -2.68 -20.47 -0.85
C ALA A 123 -1.64 -19.44 -1.31
N SER A 124 -1.90 -18.14 -1.11
CA SER A 124 -1.08 -17.04 -1.64
C SER A 124 -0.61 -16.02 -0.59
N PRO A 125 0.05 -16.44 0.51
CA PRO A 125 0.48 -15.52 1.56
C PRO A 125 1.50 -14.47 1.06
N ASP A 126 2.34 -14.83 0.09
CA ASP A 126 3.31 -13.91 -0.52
C ASP A 126 2.67 -12.80 -1.38
N ARG A 127 1.36 -12.89 -1.63
CA ARG A 127 0.57 -11.90 -2.38
C ARG A 127 -0.41 -11.17 -1.48
N LEU A 128 -1.04 -11.87 -0.56
CA LEU A 128 -2.23 -11.39 0.14
C LEU A 128 -2.00 -11.00 1.60
N THR A 129 -0.94 -11.48 2.27
CA THR A 129 -0.83 -11.29 3.72
C THR A 129 -0.84 -9.82 4.13
N PHE A 130 -0.17 -8.91 3.41
CA PHE A 130 -0.27 -7.48 3.71
C PHE A 130 -1.63 -6.90 3.29
N LEU A 131 -2.19 -7.30 2.15
CA LEU A 131 -3.51 -6.84 1.68
C LEU A 131 -4.62 -7.13 2.70
N LEU A 132 -4.57 -8.30 3.34
CA LEU A 132 -5.55 -8.74 4.34
C LEU A 132 -5.20 -8.31 5.77
N HIS A 133 -4.06 -7.66 5.99
CA HIS A 133 -3.63 -7.23 7.32
C HIS A 133 -4.31 -5.92 7.74
N ASP A 134 -4.99 -5.93 8.87
CA ASP A 134 -5.88 -4.84 9.33
C ASP A 134 -5.41 -4.13 10.61
N THR A 135 -4.39 -4.67 11.28
CA THR A 135 -4.00 -4.24 12.63
C THR A 135 -2.68 -3.46 12.61
N TRP A 136 -2.71 -2.20 13.03
CA TRP A 136 -1.48 -1.43 13.23
C TRP A 136 -0.91 -1.65 14.65
N PRO A 137 0.43 -1.77 14.83
CA PRO A 137 1.49 -1.80 13.81
C PRO A 137 1.72 -3.20 13.21
N LEU A 138 2.58 -3.31 12.19
CA LEU A 138 3.07 -4.62 11.75
C LEU A 138 3.87 -5.29 12.88
N PRO A 139 4.02 -6.63 12.88
CA PRO A 139 4.79 -7.35 13.90
C PRO A 139 6.24 -6.86 13.98
N ALA A 140 6.80 -6.86 15.20
CA ALA A 140 8.15 -6.35 15.47
C ALA A 140 9.20 -7.46 15.63
N ASP A 141 8.80 -8.72 15.72
CA ASP A 141 9.70 -9.85 15.83
C ASP A 141 10.54 -10.03 14.56
N ALA A 142 11.75 -10.54 14.73
CA ALA A 142 12.73 -10.67 13.66
C ALA A 142 13.42 -12.02 13.74
N GLY A 143 13.87 -12.50 12.58
CA GLY A 143 14.59 -13.76 12.48
C GLY A 143 16.00 -13.70 13.07
N GLU A 144 16.61 -14.87 13.18
CA GLU A 144 18.01 -15.00 13.57
C GLU A 144 18.94 -14.23 12.60
N PRO A 145 20.11 -13.75 13.04
CA PRO A 145 21.03 -12.97 12.21
C PRO A 145 21.43 -13.60 10.87
N GLU A 146 21.46 -14.94 10.80
CA GLU A 146 21.80 -15.68 9.58
C GLU A 146 20.60 -16.00 8.68
N SER A 147 19.41 -15.53 9.04
CA SER A 147 18.18 -15.76 8.27
C SER A 147 18.25 -15.08 6.92
N VAL A 148 17.98 -15.84 5.86
CA VAL A 148 18.01 -15.31 4.48
C VAL A 148 16.57 -15.07 4.01
N PHE A 149 16.29 -13.83 3.61
CA PHE A 149 15.07 -13.49 2.90
C PHE A 149 15.32 -13.48 1.38
N SER A 150 14.50 -14.20 0.64
CA SER A 150 14.46 -14.15 -0.83
C SER A 150 13.12 -13.59 -1.28
N HIS A 151 13.17 -12.56 -2.12
CA HIS A 151 12.02 -12.02 -2.82
C HIS A 151 12.11 -12.34 -4.32
N SER A 152 10.97 -12.69 -4.91
CA SER A 152 10.77 -12.82 -6.35
C SER A 152 10.12 -11.57 -6.96
N VAL A 153 9.79 -10.58 -6.13
CA VAL A 153 9.15 -9.33 -6.55
C VAL A 153 10.21 -8.38 -7.12
N PRO A 154 9.93 -7.71 -8.24
CA PRO A 154 10.79 -6.64 -8.75
C PRO A 154 10.97 -5.53 -7.72
N VAL A 155 12.22 -5.15 -7.45
CA VAL A 155 12.57 -4.04 -6.55
C VAL A 155 13.68 -3.19 -7.19
N ARG A 156 13.64 -1.90 -6.93
CA ARG A 156 14.64 -0.95 -7.44
C ARG A 156 15.86 -0.99 -6.53
N THR A 157 17.05 -1.11 -7.10
CA THR A 157 18.28 -1.22 -6.29
C THR A 157 19.00 0.11 -6.17
N VAL A 158 19.22 0.58 -4.95
CA VAL A 158 20.13 1.70 -4.66
C VAL A 158 21.32 1.20 -3.87
N ARG A 159 22.52 1.40 -4.40
CA ARG A 159 23.77 0.97 -3.76
C ARG A 159 24.34 2.11 -2.94
N LEU A 160 24.30 1.98 -1.62
CA LEU A 160 24.93 2.91 -0.67
C LEU A 160 26.22 2.35 -0.05
N ALA A 161 26.40 1.03 -0.13
CA ALA A 161 27.52 0.28 0.42
C ALA A 161 27.97 -0.81 -0.57
N PRO A 162 29.17 -1.40 -0.39
CA PRO A 162 29.54 -2.64 -1.05
C PRO A 162 28.52 -3.76 -0.73
N PRO A 163 28.33 -4.74 -1.62
CA PRO A 163 27.43 -5.86 -1.34
C PRO A 163 27.82 -6.60 -0.05
N GLY A 164 26.81 -6.94 0.74
CA GLY A 164 26.95 -7.68 2.00
C GLY A 164 25.71 -8.56 2.25
N PRO A 165 25.70 -9.31 3.36
CA PRO A 165 24.58 -10.18 3.72
C PRO A 165 23.32 -9.40 4.12
N ASP A 166 23.48 -8.17 4.59
CA ASP A 166 22.39 -7.30 5.00
C ASP A 166 21.70 -6.65 3.80
N CYS A 167 20.42 -6.39 3.93
CA CYS A 167 19.65 -5.65 2.96
C CYS A 167 18.48 -4.96 3.66
N VAL A 168 18.29 -3.68 3.37
CA VAL A 168 17.10 -2.93 3.79
C VAL A 168 16.17 -2.75 2.60
N PHE A 169 14.87 -2.89 2.84
CA PHE A 169 13.81 -2.58 1.92
C PHE A 169 13.09 -1.32 2.38
N SER A 170 12.76 -0.45 1.44
CA SER A 170 11.96 0.75 1.64
C SER A 170 10.72 0.68 0.77
N VAL A 171 9.56 0.75 1.41
CA VAL A 171 8.25 0.72 0.77
C VAL A 171 7.50 1.98 1.16
N ARG A 172 7.29 2.88 0.19
CA ARG A 172 6.47 4.06 0.36
C ARG A 172 5.15 3.87 -0.39
N LEU A 173 4.06 3.99 0.33
CA LEU A 173 2.70 3.98 -0.21
C LEU A 173 2.16 5.39 -0.05
N CYS A 174 1.71 6.02 -1.13
CA CYS A 174 1.28 7.40 -1.08
C CYS A 174 0.08 7.66 -2.00
N TRP A 175 -0.71 8.67 -1.64
CA TRP A 175 -1.92 9.04 -2.40
C TRP A 175 -1.62 9.52 -3.84
N GLN A 176 -0.40 9.99 -4.11
CA GLN A 176 0.04 10.27 -5.48
C GLN A 176 1.55 10.15 -5.55
N SER A 177 2.02 9.15 -6.30
CA SER A 177 3.43 9.02 -6.61
C SER A 177 3.88 10.17 -7.52
N PRO A 178 4.96 10.89 -7.21
CA PRO A 178 5.52 11.87 -8.13
C PRO A 178 6.14 11.22 -9.39
N ASP A 179 6.40 9.91 -9.34
CA ASP A 179 7.00 9.17 -10.46
C ASP A 179 5.93 8.62 -11.42
N THR A 180 4.73 8.27 -10.93
CA THR A 180 3.67 7.64 -11.73
C THR A 180 2.35 8.41 -11.77
N TYR A 181 2.18 9.42 -10.91
CA TYR A 181 0.93 10.18 -10.71
C TYR A 181 -0.28 9.30 -10.34
N ARG A 182 -0.03 8.12 -9.77
CA ARG A 182 -1.03 7.11 -9.35
C ARG A 182 -0.83 6.74 -7.88
N ASN A 183 -1.83 6.14 -7.24
CA ASN A 183 -1.75 5.62 -5.86
C ASN A 183 -1.82 4.09 -5.76
N LEU A 184 -2.32 3.42 -6.79
CA LEU A 184 -2.34 1.96 -6.84
C LEU A 184 -1.13 1.36 -7.57
N ASP A 185 -0.75 1.96 -8.70
CA ASP A 185 0.39 1.55 -9.52
C ASP A 185 1.59 2.44 -9.24
N LEU A 186 2.20 2.21 -8.08
CA LEU A 186 3.41 2.92 -7.68
C LEU A 186 4.64 2.28 -8.35
N ILE A 187 5.75 2.99 -8.35
CA ILE A 187 6.99 2.58 -9.02
C ILE A 187 7.72 1.40 -8.33
N GLY A 188 7.15 0.83 -7.27
CA GLY A 188 7.72 -0.31 -6.55
C GLY A 188 8.67 0.06 -5.42
N ALA A 189 8.96 -0.94 -4.59
CA ALA A 189 9.88 -0.81 -3.46
C ALA A 189 11.34 -0.57 -3.89
N VAL A 190 12.14 -0.06 -2.95
CA VAL A 190 13.60 0.07 -3.08
C VAL A 190 14.29 -0.92 -2.17
N GLN A 191 15.40 -1.50 -2.62
CA GLN A 191 16.32 -2.25 -1.79
C GLN A 191 17.69 -1.56 -1.70
N PHE A 192 18.34 -1.70 -0.53
CA PHE A 192 19.67 -1.20 -0.21
C PHE A 192 20.57 -2.38 0.20
N PRO A 193 21.22 -3.05 -0.76
CA PRO A 193 22.10 -4.18 -0.45
C PRO A 193 23.34 -3.74 0.33
N GLY A 194 23.77 -4.57 1.28
CA GLY A 194 24.93 -4.35 2.14
C GLY A 194 24.72 -3.33 3.26
N VAL A 195 23.46 -3.00 3.57
CA VAL A 195 23.10 -2.00 4.59
C VAL A 195 22.15 -2.65 5.59
N SER A 196 22.40 -2.43 6.89
CA SER A 196 21.48 -2.78 7.97
C SER A 196 20.50 -1.64 8.23
N LEU A 197 19.30 -1.91 8.78
CA LEU A 197 18.34 -0.86 9.09
C LEU A 197 18.91 0.21 10.06
N PRO A 198 19.63 -0.17 11.14
CA PRO A 198 20.29 0.79 12.01
C PRO A 198 21.30 1.69 11.28
N ASP A 199 22.05 1.17 10.30
CA ASP A 199 23.11 1.95 9.63
C ASP A 199 22.59 2.77 8.43
N LEU A 200 21.32 2.62 8.06
CA LEU A 200 20.75 3.21 6.84
C LEU A 200 20.92 4.74 6.79
N ALA A 201 20.68 5.45 7.88
CA ALA A 201 20.79 6.91 7.93
C ALA A 201 22.24 7.41 7.69
N THR A 202 23.22 6.72 8.25
CA THR A 202 24.65 7.02 8.02
C THR A 202 25.01 6.85 6.54
N HIS A 203 24.53 5.78 5.90
CA HIS A 203 24.76 5.51 4.49
C HIS A 203 24.04 6.50 3.56
N LEU A 204 22.81 6.91 3.88
CA LEU A 204 22.07 7.92 3.11
C LEU A 204 22.74 9.31 3.17
N SER A 205 23.39 9.62 4.29
CA SER A 205 24.05 10.91 4.51
C SER A 205 25.40 11.04 3.79
N ALA A 206 25.97 9.95 3.28
CA ALA A 206 27.21 10.02 2.52
C ALA A 206 26.99 10.75 1.17
N GLU A 207 27.86 11.72 0.85
CA GLU A 207 27.84 12.36 -0.46
C GLU A 207 28.36 11.39 -1.53
N GLY A 208 27.46 10.95 -2.41
CA GLY A 208 27.77 10.11 -3.56
C GLY A 208 27.59 10.85 -4.89
N PRO A 209 28.46 10.63 -5.90
CA PRO A 209 28.43 11.33 -7.19
C PRO A 209 27.15 11.10 -8.02
N SER A 210 26.25 10.21 -7.59
CA SER A 210 25.02 9.84 -8.30
C SER A 210 23.74 9.99 -7.47
N SER A 211 23.78 10.67 -6.32
CA SER A 211 22.59 10.81 -5.45
C SER A 211 21.42 11.52 -6.12
N HIS A 212 21.69 12.42 -7.07
CA HIS A 212 20.68 13.08 -7.91
C HIS A 212 19.90 12.12 -8.84
N ARG A 213 20.42 10.91 -9.08
CA ARG A 213 19.75 9.88 -9.89
C ARG A 213 18.98 8.87 -9.05
N TRP A 214 19.01 9.02 -7.73
CA TRP A 214 18.25 8.12 -6.86
C TRP A 214 16.75 8.35 -7.07
N PRO A 215 15.95 7.29 -6.91
CA PRO A 215 14.50 7.40 -6.80
C PRO A 215 14.03 8.55 -5.90
N HIS A 216 12.87 9.13 -6.21
CA HIS A 216 12.33 10.26 -5.46
C HIS A 216 12.18 9.95 -3.96
N ASP A 217 11.61 8.79 -3.62
CA ASP A 217 11.46 8.31 -2.23
C ASP A 217 12.79 8.20 -1.49
N VAL A 218 13.86 7.73 -2.14
CA VAL A 218 15.20 7.67 -1.53
C VAL A 218 15.78 9.06 -1.31
N ARG A 219 15.59 9.99 -2.26
CA ARG A 219 16.03 11.38 -2.10
C ARG A 219 15.24 12.08 -1.00
N LEU A 220 13.94 11.82 -0.89
CA LEU A 220 13.09 12.32 0.18
C LEU A 220 13.55 11.78 1.55
N LEU A 221 13.81 10.47 1.67
CA LEU A 221 14.31 9.88 2.90
C LEU A 221 15.65 10.49 3.31
N ARG A 222 16.56 10.67 2.36
CA ARG A 222 17.83 11.35 2.59
C ARG A 222 17.65 12.80 3.05
N ALA A 223 16.70 13.54 2.48
CA ALA A 223 16.41 14.92 2.87
C ALA A 223 15.90 15.02 4.32
N LEU A 224 15.21 13.98 4.79
CA LEU A 224 14.69 13.87 6.15
C LEU A 224 15.77 13.51 7.19
N VAL A 225 16.85 12.82 6.77
CA VAL A 225 18.00 12.52 7.62
C VAL A 225 18.86 13.77 7.80
N ALA A 226 19.02 14.21 9.05
CA ALA A 226 19.87 15.36 9.36
C ALA A 226 21.36 14.98 9.28
N PRO A 227 22.25 15.93 8.95
CA PRO A 227 23.69 15.68 8.96
C PRO A 227 24.18 15.12 10.31
N GLY A 228 24.86 13.97 10.28
CA GLY A 228 25.39 13.31 11.47
C GLY A 228 24.41 12.42 12.23
N GLU A 229 23.16 12.30 11.77
CA GLU A 229 22.24 11.29 12.30
C GLU A 229 22.58 9.90 11.78
N ASN A 230 22.52 8.94 12.69
CA ASN A 230 22.82 7.53 12.44
C ASN A 230 21.60 6.63 12.63
N ASP A 231 20.40 7.20 12.75
CA ASP A 231 19.16 6.45 12.90
C ASP A 231 18.06 7.07 12.01
N VAL A 232 17.35 6.20 11.28
CA VAL A 232 16.23 6.60 10.43
C VAL A 232 14.97 6.95 11.21
N GLY A 233 14.89 6.62 12.51
CA GLY A 233 13.76 6.96 13.36
C GLY A 233 13.41 8.46 13.36
N ARG A 234 14.42 9.33 13.52
CA ARG A 234 14.23 10.79 13.46
C ARG A 234 13.76 11.29 12.09
N ALA A 235 14.22 10.65 11.02
CA ALA A 235 13.76 10.97 9.67
C ALA A 235 12.27 10.64 9.50
N LEU A 236 11.80 9.51 10.06
CA LEU A 236 10.39 9.16 10.05
C LEU A 236 9.53 10.04 10.98
N GLU A 237 10.06 10.50 12.11
CA GLU A 237 9.39 11.50 12.97
C GLU A 237 9.13 12.80 12.19
N ARG A 238 10.12 13.27 11.42
CA ARG A 238 9.95 14.44 10.55
C ARG A 238 9.00 14.16 9.40
N TYR A 239 9.02 12.96 8.84
CA TYR A 239 8.12 12.58 7.75
C TYR A 239 6.65 12.74 8.16
N VAL A 240 6.27 12.27 9.35
CA VAL A 240 4.89 12.39 9.84
C VAL A 240 4.47 13.83 10.19
N GLU A 241 5.41 14.76 10.23
CA GLU A 241 5.18 16.19 10.46
C GLU A 241 5.06 17.00 9.16
N LEU A 242 5.32 16.39 7.99
CA LEU A 242 5.25 17.09 6.72
C LEU A 242 3.80 17.44 6.32
N PRO A 243 3.55 18.68 5.88
CA PRO A 243 2.22 19.13 5.51
C PRO A 243 1.84 18.69 4.09
N GLY A 244 0.54 18.74 3.81
CA GLY A 244 -0.01 18.74 2.46
C GLY A 244 0.15 17.43 1.70
N TYR A 245 -0.16 17.48 0.41
CA TYR A 245 -0.29 16.32 -0.45
C TYR A 245 1.06 15.87 -1.03
N ALA A 246 1.93 16.80 -1.42
CA ALA A 246 3.26 16.50 -1.96
C ALA A 246 4.33 16.92 -0.95
N PRO A 247 4.73 16.04 0.00
CA PRO A 247 5.65 16.39 1.07
C PRO A 247 7.10 16.39 0.58
N SER A 248 7.45 17.28 -0.35
CA SER A 248 8.79 17.38 -0.92
C SER A 248 9.23 18.85 -1.05
N PRO A 249 10.49 19.18 -0.70
CA PRO A 249 11.06 20.49 -0.97
C PRO A 249 11.18 20.71 -2.48
N ALA A 250 11.00 21.95 -2.92
CA ALA A 250 11.09 22.35 -4.33
C ALA A 250 12.50 22.14 -4.90
N SER A 251 13.51 22.13 -4.02
CA SER A 251 14.88 21.89 -4.39
C SER A 251 15.28 20.42 -4.50
N LEU A 252 14.41 19.46 -4.16
CA LEU A 252 14.76 18.04 -4.18
C LEU A 252 15.31 17.58 -5.54
N ASP A 253 14.78 18.15 -6.63
CA ASP A 253 15.18 17.86 -8.01
C ASP A 253 16.28 18.80 -8.55
N ARG A 254 16.66 19.85 -7.82
CA ARG A 254 17.52 20.95 -8.31
C ARG A 254 19.01 20.78 -7.95
N MET A 255 19.41 19.59 -7.51
CA MET A 255 20.78 19.24 -7.08
C MET A 255 21.45 20.17 -6.03
N PRO A 256 20.82 20.53 -4.90
CA PRO A 256 21.49 21.25 -3.82
C PRO A 256 22.37 20.32 -2.98
N THR A 257 23.20 20.89 -2.11
CA THR A 257 23.85 20.10 -1.04
C THR A 257 22.80 19.49 -0.11
N GLN A 258 23.12 18.37 0.55
CA GLN A 258 22.19 17.74 1.50
C GLN A 258 21.73 18.72 2.58
N GLU A 259 22.66 19.52 3.11
CA GLU A 259 22.37 20.52 4.13
C GLU A 259 21.36 21.56 3.66
N ALA A 260 21.43 21.98 2.38
CA ALA A 260 20.49 22.93 1.82
C ALA A 260 19.08 22.32 1.68
N VAL A 261 18.99 21.09 1.16
CA VAL A 261 17.70 20.37 1.05
C VAL A 261 17.10 20.11 2.42
N HIS A 262 17.91 19.65 3.38
CA HIS A 262 17.48 19.39 4.74
C HIS A 262 16.97 20.66 5.43
N ARG A 263 17.67 21.79 5.26
CA ARG A 263 17.22 23.07 5.81
C ARG A 263 15.87 23.50 5.25
N GLU A 264 15.65 23.35 3.93
CA GLU A 264 14.35 23.62 3.32
C GLU A 264 13.28 22.67 3.88
N MET A 265 13.60 21.38 4.02
CA MET A 265 12.71 20.40 4.63
C MET A 265 12.28 20.83 6.04
N MET A 266 13.19 21.36 6.86
CA MET A 266 12.87 21.80 8.22
C MET A 266 11.96 23.02 8.25
N GLN A 267 11.95 23.83 7.19
CA GLN A 267 11.03 24.96 7.06
C GLN A 267 9.62 24.53 6.66
N LEU A 268 9.46 23.32 6.10
CA LEU A 268 8.17 22.76 5.74
C LEU A 268 7.45 22.11 6.92
N LEU A 269 8.18 21.63 7.92
CA LEU A 269 7.59 20.89 9.05
C LEU A 269 6.50 21.71 9.74
N ARG A 270 5.39 21.02 10.06
CA ARG A 270 4.34 21.63 10.89
C ARG A 270 4.89 21.91 12.29
N ALA A 271 4.42 22.99 12.89
CA ALA A 271 4.73 23.28 14.29
C ALA A 271 4.18 22.21 15.25
N GLN A 272 3.13 21.48 14.83
CA GLN A 272 2.53 20.38 15.57
C GLN A 272 2.21 19.23 14.63
N ARG A 273 2.62 18.03 15.04
CA ARG A 273 2.26 16.78 14.37
C ARG A 273 0.75 16.53 14.49
N PRO A 274 0.07 16.10 13.41
CA PRO A 274 -1.31 15.60 13.53
C PRO A 274 -1.41 14.46 14.54
N THR A 275 -2.45 14.47 15.36
CA THR A 275 -2.68 13.47 16.40
C THR A 275 -2.91 12.07 15.83
N GLU A 276 -3.43 12.01 14.62
CA GLU A 276 -3.75 10.81 13.84
C GLU A 276 -2.49 10.16 13.27
N SER A 277 -1.41 10.92 13.05
CA SER A 277 -0.19 10.36 12.47
C SER A 277 0.50 9.40 13.44
N LEU A 278 0.87 8.22 12.94
CA LEU A 278 1.46 7.15 13.74
C LEU A 278 2.89 6.87 13.31
N ILE A 279 3.71 6.49 14.29
CA ILE A 279 5.07 6.02 14.08
C ILE A 279 5.34 4.84 15.01
N ARG A 280 5.99 3.80 14.49
CA ARG A 280 6.48 2.67 15.26
C ARG A 280 7.90 2.36 14.81
N LEU A 281 8.82 2.31 15.77
CA LEU A 281 10.24 2.09 15.56
C LEU A 281 10.65 0.85 16.35
N ASP A 282 11.09 -0.18 15.65
CA ASP A 282 11.68 -1.40 16.20
C ASP A 282 13.03 -1.66 15.50
N ALA A 283 13.83 -2.60 16.02
CA ALA A 283 15.21 -2.78 15.56
C ALA A 283 15.34 -3.18 14.07
N HIS A 284 14.37 -3.93 13.55
CA HIS A 284 14.39 -4.53 12.22
C HIS A 284 13.22 -4.08 11.32
N ILE A 285 12.32 -3.24 11.87
CA ILE A 285 11.24 -2.58 11.14
C ILE A 285 10.96 -1.19 11.73
N ALA A 286 10.86 -0.21 10.86
CA ALA A 286 10.40 1.13 11.17
C ALA A 286 9.24 1.49 10.23
N GLN A 287 8.14 1.99 10.79
CA GLN A 287 6.94 2.29 10.03
C GLN A 287 6.32 3.62 10.46
N ALA A 288 5.85 4.38 9.47
CA ALA A 288 5.19 5.65 9.65
C ALA A 288 3.89 5.67 8.83
N ALA A 289 2.83 6.20 9.44
CA ALA A 289 1.58 6.55 8.78
C ALA A 289 1.37 8.06 8.96
N ARG A 290 1.67 8.84 7.91
CA ARG A 290 1.53 10.29 7.90
C ARG A 290 0.09 10.63 7.52
N TYR A 291 -0.65 11.20 8.46
CA TYR A 291 -2.01 11.67 8.21
C TYR A 291 -1.99 12.93 7.35
N ILE A 292 -2.78 12.91 6.29
CA ILE A 292 -2.95 14.03 5.35
C ILE A 292 -4.13 14.87 5.83
N ASP A 293 -5.33 14.31 5.72
CA ASP A 293 -6.63 14.82 6.17
C ASP A 293 -7.69 13.72 6.07
N GLY A 294 -8.95 14.06 6.40
CA GLY A 294 -10.06 13.10 6.36
C GLY A 294 -10.49 12.68 4.95
N PHE A 295 -9.94 13.32 3.92
CA PHE A 295 -10.25 13.02 2.54
C PHE A 295 -9.20 12.15 1.87
N PHE A 296 -7.91 12.33 2.14
CA PHE A 296 -6.84 11.51 1.55
C PHE A 296 -6.28 10.46 2.51
N GLY A 297 -6.68 10.48 3.78
CA GLY A 297 -6.27 9.51 4.78
C GLY A 297 -4.78 9.61 5.10
N PHE A 298 -4.01 8.58 4.75
CA PHE A 298 -2.62 8.40 5.17
C PHE A 298 -1.70 8.10 3.98
N ASP A 299 -0.50 8.69 4.01
CA ASP A 299 0.66 8.09 3.35
C ASP A 299 1.37 7.14 4.32
N GLN A 300 1.94 6.05 3.82
CA GLN A 300 2.70 5.10 4.62
C GLN A 300 4.15 5.00 4.14
N TRP A 301 5.05 4.76 5.10
CA TRP A 301 6.43 4.40 4.82
C TRP A 301 6.87 3.25 5.73
N PHE A 302 7.29 2.15 5.13
CA PHE A 302 7.86 1.00 5.81
C PHE A 302 9.33 0.85 5.42
N LEU A 303 10.19 0.72 6.42
CA LEU A 303 11.60 0.38 6.29
C LEU A 303 11.81 -0.92 7.08
N PHE A 304 12.28 -1.97 6.43
CA PHE A 304 12.55 -3.24 7.12
C PHE A 304 13.76 -3.93 6.53
N ASP A 305 14.46 -4.73 7.32
CA ASP A 305 15.62 -5.48 6.84
C ASP A 305 15.31 -6.95 6.55
N ASN A 306 16.33 -7.66 6.05
CA ASN A 306 16.32 -9.10 5.78
C ASN A 306 15.89 -9.94 6.99
N ARG A 307 16.18 -9.52 8.24
CA ARG A 307 15.84 -10.28 9.44
C ARG A 307 14.35 -10.20 9.74
N TRP A 308 13.76 -9.01 9.66
CA TRP A 308 12.30 -8.89 9.75
C TRP A 308 11.62 -9.62 8.59
N ALA A 309 12.12 -9.44 7.37
CA ALA A 309 11.54 -10.07 6.19
C ALA A 309 11.63 -11.61 6.23
N ALA A 310 12.66 -12.17 6.86
CA ALA A 310 12.79 -13.61 7.03
C ALA A 310 11.88 -14.19 8.13
N ALA A 311 11.56 -13.42 9.17
CA ALA A 311 10.53 -13.80 10.14
C ALA A 311 9.11 -13.72 9.56
N HIS A 312 8.88 -12.74 8.66
CA HIS A 312 7.57 -12.43 8.10
C HIS A 312 7.53 -12.51 6.56
N PRO A 313 7.89 -13.64 5.94
CA PRO A 313 8.11 -13.70 4.49
C PRO A 313 6.84 -13.43 3.67
N GLY A 314 5.67 -13.80 4.17
CA GLY A 314 4.37 -13.50 3.55
C GLY A 314 4.08 -11.99 3.54
N LEU A 315 4.17 -11.34 4.70
CA LEU A 315 4.00 -9.88 4.82
C LEU A 315 5.02 -9.12 3.97
N ALA A 316 6.30 -9.49 4.03
CA ALA A 316 7.34 -8.80 3.29
C ALA A 316 7.11 -8.87 1.78
N ARG A 317 6.88 -10.06 1.22
CA ARG A 317 6.62 -10.21 -0.23
C ARG A 317 5.32 -9.54 -0.67
N SER A 318 4.26 -9.69 0.12
CA SER A 318 2.97 -9.08 -0.17
C SER A 318 3.06 -7.56 -0.14
N LEU A 319 3.79 -6.98 0.83
CA LEU A 319 4.02 -5.53 0.92
C LEU A 319 4.87 -5.00 -0.24
N LEU A 320 5.95 -5.70 -0.62
CA LEU A 320 6.76 -5.35 -1.79
C LEU A 320 5.91 -5.32 -3.07
N ARG A 321 5.00 -6.28 -3.23
CA ARG A 321 4.08 -6.37 -4.39
C ARG A 321 3.00 -5.29 -4.35
N TYR A 322 2.41 -5.05 -3.18
CA TYR A 322 1.37 -4.03 -2.98
C TYR A 322 1.82 -2.63 -3.40
N ALA A 323 3.12 -2.37 -3.28
CA ALA A 323 3.75 -1.12 -3.69
C ALA A 323 4.09 -1.03 -5.18
N ALA A 324 3.76 -2.02 -6.00
CA ALA A 324 4.09 -2.03 -7.42
C ALA A 324 2.84 -2.04 -8.32
N HIS A 325 1.75 -2.64 -7.86
CA HIS A 325 0.58 -2.85 -8.69
C HIS A 325 -0.69 -2.93 -7.84
N TRP A 326 -1.83 -2.57 -8.44
CA TRP A 326 -3.13 -2.73 -7.81
C TRP A 326 -3.49 -4.22 -7.61
N ASP A 327 -3.41 -5.04 -8.66
CA ASP A 327 -3.74 -6.47 -8.60
C ASP A 327 -2.62 -7.28 -7.91
N PRO A 328 -2.87 -7.94 -6.77
CA PRO A 328 -1.87 -8.77 -6.08
C PRO A 328 -1.47 -10.04 -6.85
N TYR A 329 -2.18 -10.42 -7.91
CA TYR A 329 -1.86 -11.57 -8.74
C TYR A 329 -1.03 -11.23 -9.97
N GLU A 330 -0.90 -9.94 -10.32
CA GLU A 330 -0.04 -9.50 -11.41
C GLU A 330 1.43 -9.85 -11.13
N THR A 331 2.14 -10.30 -12.17
CA THR A 331 3.50 -10.84 -12.08
C THR A 331 4.58 -9.83 -12.42
#